data_AF-A0A7L5DK13-F1
#
_entry.id   AF-A0A7L5DK13-F1
#
_cell.length_a   1.000
_cell.length_b   1.000
_cell.length_c   1.000
_cell.angle_alpha   90.00
_cell.angle_beta   90.00
_cell.angle_gamma   90.00
#
_symmetry.space_group_name_H-M   'P 1'
#
loop_
_entity.id
_entity.type
_entity.pdbx_description
1 polymer ?
#
loop_
_entity_poly.entity_id
_entity_poly.type
_entity_poly.pdbx_seq_one_letter_code
_entity_poly.pdbx_strand_id
1 'polypeptide(L)'
;MKFVYSLLFCLFSLAGFGQQPIYKEFEVDSVTTPKGGMSYLIVFLQTNLRKSIQAESEGIGGRVLVQGVVEPDGHITEVKLLKSLRPDLDREALRVFGLFNAWKPAQKGGIAVRQRVMYPVVFGRNAPFPYENGQRTDYFGTDMKRTTDVAAATYKQVTPVDSLGIPNGDMLIYEQKGTRWSKINRLTLIRQKARNVDSLTRIAETVGYHNNQGLWTNYVYDLASDGTLVGKTLYVAPERYPTRYHSNGLVAESSQEENGRTMTTSWYPNGQIRQIRLDAGSFNNQYKLERVQNYWTADGQHLVIDGSGKMTYESMRTSYTDPSRQVVYTERGEYLDGLQQDLWTGAYADGSFGYEELYDRGKLQSGKAHTGSKEPVTYTVNEQLPEFPGGMPGLGRFISDNLRYPPDAQRAGQQGQVIVSFTVCTDGTLCDYEVLKSVSGSIDQEALRVVKRSSGKWKPGIQRGEPVRVKYHMPLNFTLTN
;
A
#
# COMPACT_ATOMS: atom_id res chain seq x y z
N MET A 1 -8.44 67.62 -47.45
CA MET A 1 -8.37 66.42 -46.59
C MET A 1 -8.48 66.86 -45.14
N LYS A 2 -9.58 66.51 -44.45
CA LYS A 2 -9.70 66.58 -42.98
C LYS A 2 -10.29 65.25 -42.54
N PHE A 3 -9.49 64.45 -41.84
CA PHE A 3 -9.85 63.13 -41.35
C PHE A 3 -10.70 63.26 -40.09
N VAL A 4 -11.81 62.51 -40.06
CA VAL A 4 -12.72 62.35 -38.93
C VAL A 4 -12.17 61.23 -38.04
N TYR A 5 -12.01 61.50 -36.75
CA TYR A 5 -11.73 60.46 -35.74
C TYR A 5 -13.06 59.92 -35.21
N SER A 6 -13.31 58.62 -35.41
CA SER A 6 -14.36 57.88 -34.72
C SER A 6 -13.73 57.11 -33.55
N LEU A 7 -14.12 57.48 -32.33
CA LEU A 7 -13.76 56.77 -31.10
C LEU A 7 -14.74 55.60 -30.93
N LEU A 8 -14.24 54.37 -31.03
CA LEU A 8 -15.01 53.14 -30.77
C LEU A 8 -14.93 52.81 -29.27
N PHE A 9 -16.04 52.97 -28.54
CA PHE A 9 -16.16 52.54 -27.14
C PHE A 9 -16.54 51.06 -27.10
N CYS A 10 -15.57 50.17 -26.80
CA CYS A 10 -15.86 48.78 -26.47
C CYS A 10 -16.36 48.69 -25.02
N LEU A 11 -17.67 48.48 -24.84
CA LEU A 11 -18.29 48.06 -23.58
C LEU A 11 -17.91 46.60 -23.30
N PHE A 12 -16.91 46.37 -22.46
CA PHE A 12 -16.73 45.08 -21.79
C PHE A 12 -17.81 44.93 -20.72
N SER A 13 -18.82 44.12 -20.98
CA SER A 13 -19.75 43.66 -19.97
C SER A 13 -19.01 42.72 -19.01
N LEU A 14 -18.67 43.22 -17.82
CA LEU A 14 -18.32 42.40 -16.68
C LEU A 14 -19.55 41.57 -16.28
N ALA A 15 -19.69 40.37 -16.84
CA ALA A 15 -20.57 39.36 -16.28
C ALA A 15 -19.99 39.01 -14.90
N GLY A 16 -20.63 39.50 -13.84
CA GLY A 16 -20.30 39.07 -12.49
C GLY A 16 -20.43 37.55 -12.43
N PHE A 17 -19.35 36.86 -12.09
CA PHE A 17 -19.37 35.45 -11.74
C PHE A 17 -20.17 35.28 -10.44
N GLY A 18 -21.49 35.35 -10.54
CA GLY A 18 -22.37 34.88 -9.49
C GLY A 18 -22.12 33.37 -9.33
N GLN A 19 -21.83 32.94 -8.11
CA GLN A 19 -21.67 31.54 -7.79
C GLN A 19 -22.91 30.77 -8.28
N GLN A 20 -22.73 29.70 -9.05
CA GLN A 20 -23.86 28.95 -9.61
C GLN A 20 -24.85 28.53 -8.50
N PRO A 21 -26.17 28.55 -8.78
CA PRO A 21 -27.16 28.14 -7.80
C PRO A 21 -26.98 26.68 -7.42
N ILE A 22 -27.25 26.35 -6.17
CA ILE A 22 -27.24 24.99 -5.65
C ILE A 22 -28.64 24.42 -5.84
N TYR A 23 -28.78 23.41 -6.70
CA TYR A 23 -30.07 22.82 -7.03
C TYR A 23 -30.50 21.75 -6.03
N LYS A 24 -31.82 21.58 -5.92
CA LYS A 24 -32.47 20.46 -5.22
C LYS A 24 -32.62 19.26 -6.15
N GLU A 25 -32.87 18.08 -5.59
CA GLU A 25 -33.00 16.82 -6.35
C GLU A 25 -34.07 16.88 -7.45
N PHE A 26 -35.22 17.52 -7.19
CA PHE A 26 -36.31 17.63 -8.17
C PHE A 26 -36.11 18.73 -9.22
N GLU A 27 -35.04 19.53 -9.13
CA GLU A 27 -34.78 20.68 -10.03
C GLU A 27 -33.78 20.36 -11.14
N VAL A 28 -33.29 19.12 -11.20
CA VAL A 28 -32.26 18.61 -12.10
C VAL A 28 -32.76 17.41 -12.88
N ASP A 29 -32.18 17.17 -14.05
CA ASP A 29 -32.52 16.05 -14.93
C ASP A 29 -31.88 14.74 -14.43
N SER A 30 -30.73 14.85 -13.77
CA SER A 30 -30.10 13.73 -13.05
C SER A 30 -29.48 14.24 -11.76
N VAL A 31 -29.60 13.43 -10.70
CA VAL A 31 -29.04 13.74 -9.38
C VAL A 31 -27.59 13.31 -9.28
N THR A 32 -26.88 13.97 -8.39
CA THR A 32 -25.52 13.62 -7.98
C THR A 32 -25.48 12.21 -7.42
N THR A 33 -24.53 11.42 -7.89
CA THR A 33 -24.30 10.04 -7.42
C THR A 33 -22.80 9.78 -7.28
N PRO A 34 -22.35 8.90 -6.36
CA PRO A 34 -20.96 8.49 -6.35
C PRO A 34 -20.60 7.76 -7.65
N LYS A 35 -19.41 8.02 -8.19
CA LYS A 35 -18.83 7.18 -9.23
C LYS A 35 -18.66 5.75 -8.67
N GLY A 36 -18.99 4.75 -9.49
CA GLY A 36 -19.16 3.35 -9.06
C GLY A 36 -20.49 3.04 -8.35
N GLY A 37 -21.14 4.01 -7.70
CA GLY A 37 -22.41 3.85 -7.01
C GLY A 37 -22.33 3.89 -5.47
N MET A 38 -23.48 3.84 -4.81
CA MET A 38 -23.60 4.06 -3.36
C MET A 38 -22.87 3.03 -2.50
N SER A 39 -22.83 1.76 -2.93
CA SER A 39 -22.09 0.70 -2.24
C SER A 39 -20.59 1.02 -2.11
N TYR A 40 -20.01 1.64 -3.14
CA TYR A 40 -18.59 2.01 -3.12
C TYR A 40 -18.31 3.25 -2.28
N LEU A 41 -19.26 4.20 -2.19
CA LEU A 41 -19.16 5.27 -1.19
C LEU A 41 -19.15 4.68 0.24
N ILE A 42 -19.99 3.67 0.52
CA ILE A 42 -19.98 3.00 1.82
C ILE A 42 -18.62 2.37 2.10
N VAL A 43 -18.09 1.58 1.15
CA VAL A 43 -16.76 0.96 1.28
C VAL A 43 -15.69 2.04 1.49
N PHE A 44 -15.67 3.09 0.67
CA PHE A 44 -14.75 4.20 0.80
C PHE A 44 -14.78 4.81 2.21
N LEU A 45 -15.98 5.15 2.70
CA LEU A 45 -16.14 5.77 4.01
C LEU A 45 -15.66 4.82 5.12
N GLN A 46 -16.07 3.55 5.10
CA GLN A 46 -15.67 2.58 6.13
C GLN A 46 -14.16 2.31 6.12
N THR A 47 -13.53 2.22 4.95
CA THR A 47 -12.08 2.00 4.85
C THR A 47 -11.26 3.20 5.31
N ASN A 48 -11.76 4.43 5.09
CA ASN A 48 -11.04 5.66 5.44
C ASN A 48 -11.33 6.20 6.84
N LEU A 49 -12.35 5.67 7.51
CA LEU A 49 -12.82 6.12 8.82
C LEU A 49 -11.82 5.73 9.93
N ARG A 50 -11.45 6.71 10.73
CA ARG A 50 -10.50 6.60 11.85
C ARG A 50 -11.21 6.97 13.14
N LYS A 51 -11.75 5.96 13.82
CA LYS A 51 -12.42 6.15 15.10
C LYS A 51 -11.38 6.47 16.18
N SER A 52 -11.68 7.45 17.03
CA SER A 52 -10.77 7.80 18.12
C SER A 52 -10.67 6.65 19.13
N ILE A 53 -9.50 6.47 19.75
CA ILE A 53 -9.32 5.40 20.74
C ILE A 53 -10.27 5.56 21.93
N GLN A 54 -10.62 6.80 22.28
CA GLN A 54 -11.56 7.12 23.35
C GLN A 54 -13.00 6.70 23.00
N ALA A 55 -13.46 6.97 21.78
CA ALA A 55 -14.77 6.53 21.34
C ALA A 55 -14.83 5.01 21.18
N GLU A 56 -13.72 4.38 20.77
CA GLU A 56 -13.58 2.92 20.76
C GLU A 56 -13.63 2.32 22.17
N SER A 57 -12.90 2.87 23.14
CA SER A 57 -12.83 2.33 24.51
C SER A 57 -14.20 2.34 25.20
N GLU A 58 -15.02 3.33 24.88
CA GLU A 58 -16.39 3.46 25.38
C GLU A 58 -17.44 2.70 24.53
N GLY A 59 -17.02 2.04 23.44
CA GLY A 59 -17.91 1.29 22.55
C GLY A 59 -18.93 2.16 21.79
N ILE A 60 -18.66 3.46 21.64
CA ILE A 60 -19.59 4.43 21.05
C ILE A 60 -19.86 4.07 19.60
N GLY A 61 -21.13 3.91 19.23
CA GLY A 61 -21.53 3.77 17.84
C GLY A 61 -22.77 4.59 17.54
N GLY A 62 -22.92 4.98 16.28
CA GLY A 62 -23.98 5.89 15.88
C GLY A 62 -23.76 6.45 14.48
N ARG A 63 -24.48 7.52 14.17
CA ARG A 63 -24.41 8.18 12.87
C ARG A 63 -24.17 9.67 13.05
N VAL A 64 -23.23 10.21 12.30
CA VAL A 64 -23.04 11.65 12.13
C VAL A 64 -23.65 12.04 10.80
N LEU A 65 -24.61 12.96 10.80
CA LEU A 65 -25.20 13.45 9.55
C LEU A 65 -24.37 14.62 9.05
N VAL A 66 -23.80 14.48 7.87
CA VAL A 66 -23.03 15.53 7.18
C VAL A 66 -23.74 15.93 5.90
N GLN A 67 -23.47 17.15 5.45
CA GLN A 67 -23.84 17.61 4.11
C GLN A 67 -22.64 18.24 3.42
N GLY A 68 -22.68 18.27 2.09
CA GLY A 68 -21.76 19.04 1.27
C GLY A 68 -22.44 19.46 -0.03
N VAL A 69 -21.71 20.22 -0.85
CA VAL A 69 -22.13 20.61 -2.19
C VAL A 69 -21.19 19.94 -3.17
N VAL A 70 -21.74 19.13 -4.06
CA VAL A 70 -20.96 18.58 -5.17
C VAL A 70 -20.92 19.62 -6.27
N GLU A 71 -19.71 19.96 -6.68
CA GLU A 71 -19.40 20.91 -7.73
C GLU A 71 -19.49 20.24 -9.12
N PRO A 72 -19.60 21.01 -10.22
CA PRO A 72 -19.78 20.47 -11.57
C PRO A 72 -18.67 19.54 -12.09
N ASP A 73 -17.49 19.56 -11.48
CA ASP A 73 -16.35 18.67 -11.79
C ASP A 73 -16.32 17.40 -10.92
N GLY A 74 -17.25 17.27 -9.97
CA GLY A 74 -17.41 16.10 -9.10
C GLY A 74 -16.62 16.15 -7.79
N HIS A 75 -15.93 17.25 -7.45
CA HIS A 75 -15.40 17.43 -6.10
C HIS A 75 -16.46 17.96 -5.13
N ILE A 76 -16.24 17.78 -3.83
CA ILE A 76 -17.17 18.23 -2.80
C ILE A 76 -16.63 19.45 -2.04
N THR A 77 -17.50 20.43 -1.81
CA THR A 77 -17.24 21.66 -1.05
C THR A 77 -18.28 21.85 0.04
N GLU A 78 -18.15 22.91 0.84
CA GLU A 78 -19.11 23.32 1.87
C GLU A 78 -19.51 22.18 2.84
N VAL A 79 -18.57 21.29 3.14
CA VAL A 79 -18.81 20.14 4.02
C VAL A 79 -19.08 20.62 5.44
N LYS A 80 -20.29 20.35 5.94
CA LYS A 80 -20.72 20.80 7.28
C LYS A 80 -21.56 19.77 8.01
N LEU A 81 -21.52 19.88 9.34
CA LEU A 81 -22.26 19.03 10.25
C LEU A 81 -23.73 19.42 10.26
N LEU A 82 -24.61 18.42 10.19
CA LEU A 82 -26.06 18.58 10.36
C LEU A 82 -26.56 17.97 11.65
N LYS A 83 -26.05 16.78 12.00
CA LYS A 83 -26.37 16.13 13.26
C LYS A 83 -25.10 15.60 13.88
N SER A 84 -24.77 16.16 15.05
CA SER A 84 -23.66 15.73 15.90
C SER A 84 -23.94 14.38 16.56
N LEU A 85 -22.90 13.58 16.71
CA LEU A 85 -22.86 12.42 17.62
C LEU A 85 -21.93 12.70 18.80
N ARG A 86 -20.69 13.10 18.50
CA ARG A 86 -19.62 13.37 19.48
C ARG A 86 -18.52 14.18 18.79
N PRO A 87 -17.91 15.20 19.43
CA PRO A 87 -17.00 16.12 18.74
C PRO A 87 -15.82 15.48 17.99
N ASP A 88 -15.23 14.40 18.51
CA ASP A 88 -14.14 13.66 17.85
C ASP A 88 -14.62 12.85 16.64
N LEU A 89 -15.77 12.17 16.75
CA LEU A 89 -16.41 11.46 15.64
C LEU A 89 -16.97 12.42 14.58
N ASP A 90 -17.45 13.59 14.99
CA ASP A 90 -17.95 14.62 14.08
C ASP A 90 -16.82 15.17 13.20
N ARG A 91 -15.66 15.48 13.79
CA ARG A 91 -14.47 15.90 13.03
C ARG A 91 -14.03 14.84 12.03
N GLU A 92 -14.04 13.58 12.46
CA GLU A 92 -13.69 12.47 11.57
C GLU A 92 -14.70 12.30 10.43
N ALA A 93 -16.00 12.40 10.71
CA ALA A 93 -17.05 12.33 9.70
C ALA A 93 -16.92 13.43 8.64
N LEU A 94 -16.63 14.67 9.06
CA LEU A 94 -16.38 15.78 8.15
C LEU A 94 -15.13 15.54 7.30
N ARG A 95 -14.03 15.07 7.93
CA ARG A 95 -12.77 14.76 7.24
C ARG A 95 -12.99 13.70 6.17
N VAL A 96 -13.52 12.54 6.54
CA VAL A 96 -13.67 11.41 5.62
C VAL A 96 -14.66 11.71 4.50
N PHE A 97 -15.74 12.42 4.79
CA PHE A 97 -16.71 12.81 3.76
C PHE A 97 -16.13 13.84 2.78
N GLY A 98 -15.36 14.81 3.27
CA GLY A 98 -14.68 15.79 2.42
C GLY A 98 -13.54 15.23 1.56
N LEU A 99 -13.01 14.05 1.90
CA LEU A 99 -12.01 13.37 1.07
C LEU A 99 -12.61 12.71 -0.19
N PHE A 100 -13.92 12.47 -0.22
CA PHE A 100 -14.57 11.82 -1.35
C PHE A 100 -14.90 12.83 -2.45
N ASN A 101 -14.12 12.82 -3.53
CA ASN A 101 -14.20 13.73 -4.67
C ASN A 101 -14.45 12.98 -5.98
N ALA A 102 -15.05 11.79 -5.88
CA ALA A 102 -15.41 10.94 -7.00
C ALA A 102 -16.93 10.96 -7.21
N TRP A 103 -17.53 12.14 -7.27
CA TRP A 103 -18.95 12.27 -7.59
C TRP A 103 -19.17 12.37 -9.10
N LYS A 104 -20.28 11.79 -9.57
CA LYS A 104 -20.95 12.20 -10.80
C LYS A 104 -21.82 13.40 -10.42
N PRO A 105 -21.58 14.60 -10.98
CA PRO A 105 -22.36 15.78 -10.66
C PRO A 105 -23.79 15.65 -11.17
N ALA A 106 -24.72 16.37 -10.56
CA ALA A 106 -26.06 16.54 -11.09
C ALA A 106 -26.05 17.25 -12.44
N GLN A 107 -27.03 16.97 -13.31
CA GLN A 107 -27.15 17.64 -14.61
C GLN A 107 -28.47 18.37 -14.76
N LYS A 108 -28.44 19.55 -15.36
CA LYS A 108 -29.62 20.34 -15.74
C LYS A 108 -29.42 20.91 -17.14
N GLY A 109 -30.33 20.59 -18.06
CA GLY A 109 -30.14 20.85 -19.49
C GLY A 109 -28.91 20.15 -20.06
N GLY A 110 -28.52 19.00 -19.50
CA GLY A 110 -27.27 18.29 -19.86
C GLY A 110 -25.97 18.94 -19.38
N ILE A 111 -26.05 20.07 -18.65
CA ILE A 111 -24.90 20.77 -18.08
C ILE A 111 -24.72 20.31 -16.64
N ALA A 112 -23.48 20.01 -16.25
CA ALA A 112 -23.16 19.71 -14.86
C ALA A 112 -23.41 20.93 -13.96
N VAL A 113 -24.13 20.72 -12.86
CA VAL A 113 -24.54 21.78 -11.93
C VAL A 113 -24.26 21.40 -10.48
N ARG A 114 -24.21 22.42 -9.62
CA ARG A 114 -24.02 22.26 -8.18
C ARG A 114 -25.25 21.62 -7.54
N GLN A 115 -25.05 20.59 -6.73
CA GLN A 115 -26.14 19.98 -5.96
C GLN A 115 -25.71 19.66 -4.53
N ARG A 116 -26.62 19.90 -3.58
CA ARG A 116 -26.42 19.57 -2.17
C ARG A 116 -26.68 18.08 -1.94
N VAL A 117 -25.75 17.42 -1.27
CA VAL A 117 -25.88 16.02 -0.85
C VAL A 117 -25.81 15.90 0.67
N MET A 118 -26.54 14.93 1.20
CA MET A 118 -26.57 14.62 2.63
C MET A 118 -26.26 13.15 2.83
N TYR A 119 -25.39 12.85 3.78
CA TYR A 119 -24.99 11.47 4.03
C TYR A 119 -24.81 11.16 5.52
N PRO A 120 -25.36 10.03 6.02
CA PRO A 120 -25.11 9.58 7.38
C PRO A 120 -23.80 8.77 7.44
N VAL A 121 -22.72 9.37 7.94
CA VAL A 121 -21.48 8.64 8.23
C VAL A 121 -21.69 7.75 9.46
N VAL A 122 -21.56 6.45 9.26
CA VAL A 122 -21.85 5.44 10.29
C VAL A 122 -20.57 5.02 11.01
N PHE A 123 -20.57 5.15 12.34
CA PHE A 123 -19.55 4.60 13.22
C PHE A 123 -20.07 3.30 13.84
N GLY A 124 -19.41 2.19 13.52
CA GLY A 124 -19.72 0.88 14.07
C GLY A 124 -19.53 0.82 15.59
N ARG A 125 -20.37 0.03 16.26
CA ARG A 125 -20.16 -0.34 17.67
C ARG A 125 -19.06 -1.39 17.78
N ASN A 126 -18.29 -1.32 18.85
CA ASN A 126 -17.31 -2.32 19.24
C ASN A 126 -17.46 -2.60 20.73
N ALA A 127 -16.96 -3.75 21.18
CA ALA A 127 -16.87 -4.01 22.61
C ALA A 127 -15.99 -2.95 23.29
N PRO A 128 -16.44 -2.37 24.41
CA PRO A 128 -15.62 -1.42 25.17
C PRO A 128 -14.40 -2.13 25.75
N PHE A 129 -13.37 -1.34 26.07
CA PHE A 129 -12.15 -1.82 26.72
C PHE A 129 -11.61 -0.73 27.65
N PRO A 130 -10.90 -1.09 28.74
CA PRO A 130 -10.34 -0.07 29.61
C PRO A 130 -9.28 0.75 28.88
N TYR A 131 -9.43 2.07 28.99
CA TYR A 131 -8.50 3.05 28.47
C TYR A 131 -8.38 4.18 29.48
N GLU A 132 -7.23 4.26 30.14
CA GLU A 132 -6.97 5.22 31.21
C GLU A 132 -5.55 5.77 31.07
N ASN A 133 -5.37 7.08 31.24
CA ASN A 133 -4.06 7.75 31.21
C ASN A 133 -3.23 7.40 29.95
N GLY A 134 -3.87 7.30 28.78
CA GLY A 134 -3.20 6.97 27.52
C GLY A 134 -2.85 5.48 27.37
N GLN A 135 -3.34 4.60 28.23
CA GLN A 135 -3.04 3.17 28.19
C GLN A 135 -4.29 2.36 27.88
N ARG A 136 -4.20 1.56 26.82
CA ARG A 136 -5.22 0.56 26.47
C ARG A 136 -4.94 -0.75 27.20
N THR A 137 -5.96 -1.34 27.81
CA THR A 137 -5.89 -2.68 28.39
C THR A 137 -6.72 -3.67 27.59
N ASP A 138 -6.08 -4.76 27.15
CA ASP A 138 -6.72 -5.88 26.47
C ASP A 138 -6.63 -7.14 27.33
N TYR A 139 -7.74 -7.86 27.48
CA TYR A 139 -7.83 -9.09 28.27
C TYR A 139 -7.89 -10.31 27.37
N PHE A 140 -7.29 -11.42 27.81
CA PHE A 140 -7.21 -12.66 27.04
C PHE A 140 -7.48 -13.87 27.94
N GLY A 141 -8.15 -14.87 27.38
CA GLY A 141 -8.34 -16.18 28.02
C GLY A 141 -7.07 -17.04 27.97
N THR A 142 -7.17 -18.27 28.49
CA THR A 142 -6.10 -19.27 28.41
C THR A 142 -5.78 -19.70 26.97
N ASP A 143 -6.74 -19.55 26.06
CA ASP A 143 -6.59 -19.81 24.63
C ASP A 143 -5.94 -18.65 23.85
N MET A 144 -5.48 -17.62 24.55
CA MET A 144 -4.88 -16.40 24.00
C MET A 144 -5.83 -15.59 23.10
N LYS A 145 -7.14 -15.87 23.12
CA LYS A 145 -8.13 -15.04 22.44
C LYS A 145 -8.55 -13.88 23.33
N ARG A 146 -8.80 -12.74 22.70
CA ARG A 146 -9.27 -11.54 23.39
C ARG A 146 -10.67 -11.80 23.98
N THR A 147 -10.89 -11.36 25.21
CA THR A 147 -12.18 -11.46 25.92
C THR A 147 -12.57 -10.12 26.53
N THR A 148 -13.87 -9.89 26.67
CA THR A 148 -14.43 -8.78 27.44
C THR A 148 -14.80 -9.19 28.87
N ASP A 149 -14.84 -10.50 29.16
CA ASP A 149 -15.04 -11.03 30.50
C ASP A 149 -13.73 -10.96 31.28
N VAL A 150 -13.57 -9.87 32.04
CA VAL A 150 -12.38 -9.62 32.86
C VAL A 150 -12.22 -10.67 33.97
N ALA A 151 -13.31 -11.25 34.46
CA ALA A 151 -13.25 -12.26 35.52
C ALA A 151 -12.75 -13.61 35.00
N ALA A 152 -13.01 -13.92 33.73
CA ALA A 152 -12.51 -15.11 33.05
C ALA A 152 -11.12 -14.93 32.40
N ALA A 153 -10.56 -13.71 32.42
CA ALA A 153 -9.31 -13.40 31.75
C ALA A 153 -8.09 -13.93 32.52
N THR A 154 -7.24 -14.72 31.84
CA THR A 154 -5.99 -15.23 32.41
C THR A 154 -4.81 -14.29 32.16
N TYR A 155 -4.82 -13.58 31.03
CA TYR A 155 -3.79 -12.63 30.66
C TYR A 155 -4.38 -11.25 30.42
N LYS A 156 -3.56 -10.22 30.65
CA LYS A 156 -3.86 -8.87 30.14
C LYS A 156 -2.63 -8.22 29.54
N GLN A 157 -2.85 -7.41 28.52
CA GLN A 157 -1.85 -6.56 27.89
C GLN A 157 -2.19 -5.11 28.20
N VAL A 158 -1.19 -4.33 28.60
CA VAL A 158 -1.32 -2.89 28.82
C VAL A 158 -0.39 -2.19 27.85
N THR A 159 -0.96 -1.37 26.96
CA THR A 159 -0.26 -0.75 25.84
C THR A 159 -0.46 0.76 25.88
N PRO A 160 0.60 1.55 26.12
CA PRO A 160 0.56 3.01 25.94
C PRO A 160 0.34 3.36 24.46
N VAL A 161 -0.66 4.18 24.18
CA VAL A 161 -1.06 4.59 22.83
C VAL A 161 -1.35 6.09 22.76
N ASP A 162 -1.29 6.65 21.56
CA ASP A 162 -1.77 8.01 21.28
C ASP A 162 -3.30 8.05 21.06
N SER A 163 -3.83 9.23 20.71
CA SER A 163 -5.27 9.41 20.47
C SER A 163 -5.83 8.63 19.28
N LEU A 164 -4.98 8.12 18.41
CA LEU A 164 -5.33 7.28 17.25
C LEU A 164 -5.05 5.79 17.51
N GLY A 165 -4.61 5.42 18.72
CA GLY A 165 -4.29 4.05 19.07
C GLY A 165 -2.91 3.58 18.62
N ILE A 166 -2.05 4.48 18.13
CA ILE A 166 -0.68 4.15 17.73
C ILE A 166 0.17 3.96 19.00
N PRO A 167 0.89 2.83 19.15
CA PRO A 167 1.72 2.60 20.32
C PRO A 167 2.82 3.65 20.49
N ASN A 168 2.97 4.15 21.71
CA ASN A 168 3.97 5.16 22.06
C ASN A 168 4.86 4.79 23.26
N GLY A 169 4.66 3.59 23.83
CA GLY A 169 5.52 3.04 24.87
C GLY A 169 5.51 1.51 24.86
N ASP A 170 6.20 0.92 25.83
CA ASP A 170 6.35 -0.53 25.92
C ASP A 170 5.04 -1.22 26.31
N MET A 171 4.78 -2.37 25.70
CA MET A 171 3.64 -3.20 26.05
C MET A 171 4.01 -4.11 27.23
N LEU A 172 3.19 -4.07 28.27
CA LEU A 172 3.36 -4.89 29.46
C LEU A 172 2.35 -6.04 29.45
N ILE A 173 2.83 -7.27 29.66
CA ILE A 173 1.98 -8.47 29.71
C ILE A 173 1.94 -8.99 31.14
N TYR A 174 0.73 -9.24 31.63
CA TYR A 174 0.47 -9.78 32.96
C TYR A 174 -0.30 -11.09 32.86
N GLU A 175 -0.04 -11.96 33.83
CA GLU A 175 -0.80 -13.18 34.10
C GLU A 175 -1.53 -13.05 35.44
N GLN A 176 -2.76 -13.56 35.49
CA GLN A 176 -3.53 -13.60 36.72
C GLN A 176 -3.04 -14.75 37.61
N LYS A 177 -2.66 -14.43 38.85
CA LYS A 177 -2.27 -15.38 39.90
C LYS A 177 -3.16 -15.18 41.11
N GLY A 178 -4.20 -16.01 41.22
CA GLY A 178 -5.28 -15.80 42.19
C GLY A 178 -6.02 -14.50 41.91
N THR A 179 -6.05 -13.58 42.87
CA THR A 179 -6.71 -12.26 42.71
C THR A 179 -5.77 -11.16 42.20
N ARG A 180 -4.48 -11.46 41.98
CA ARG A 180 -3.46 -10.46 41.63
C ARG A 180 -2.94 -10.66 40.21
N TRP A 181 -2.59 -9.55 39.57
CA TRP A 181 -1.91 -9.54 38.27
C TRP A 181 -0.40 -9.46 38.47
N SER A 182 0.34 -10.44 37.95
CA SER A 182 1.81 -10.45 37.97
C SER A 182 2.35 -10.19 36.57
N LYS A 183 3.30 -9.26 36.43
CA LYS A 183 3.95 -8.98 35.14
C LYS A 183 4.82 -10.18 34.75
N ILE A 184 4.60 -10.73 33.56
CA ILE A 184 5.33 -11.90 33.04
C ILE A 184 6.21 -11.56 31.84
N ASN A 185 5.89 -10.48 31.10
CA ASN A 185 6.67 -10.09 29.93
C ASN A 185 6.58 -8.58 29.66
N ARG A 186 7.52 -8.07 28.87
CA ARG A 186 7.59 -6.70 28.36
C ARG A 186 8.04 -6.76 26.90
N LEU A 187 7.24 -6.22 25.99
CA LEU A 187 7.66 -5.99 24.61
C LEU A 187 8.07 -4.53 24.48
N THR A 188 9.35 -4.33 24.19
CA THR A 188 9.91 -3.00 23.94
C THR A 188 9.34 -2.43 22.65
N LEU A 189 8.87 -1.19 22.69
CA LEU A 189 8.45 -0.48 21.49
C LEU A 189 9.67 -0.23 20.59
N ILE A 190 9.59 -0.68 19.35
CA ILE A 190 10.64 -0.49 18.36
C ILE A 190 10.26 0.70 17.50
N ARG A 191 11.22 1.61 17.35
CA ARG A 191 11.19 2.74 16.41
C ARG A 191 12.36 2.60 15.45
N GLN A 192 12.08 2.06 14.28
CA GLN A 192 13.09 1.85 13.25
C GLN A 192 13.07 3.01 12.26
N LYS A 193 14.11 3.85 12.29
CA LYS A 193 14.28 4.92 11.31
C LYS A 193 14.62 4.36 9.94
N ALA A 194 14.02 4.91 8.89
CA ALA A 194 14.40 4.63 7.52
C ALA A 194 15.82 5.14 7.25
N ARG A 195 16.65 4.33 6.58
CA ARG A 195 18.02 4.75 6.19
C ARG A 195 17.97 5.86 5.14
N ASN A 196 17.01 5.79 4.22
CA ASN A 196 16.67 6.82 3.25
C ASN A 196 15.14 6.96 3.22
N VAL A 197 14.65 8.20 3.20
CA VAL A 197 13.22 8.46 3.00
C VAL A 197 12.98 8.39 1.49
N ASP A 198 12.33 7.32 1.06
CA ASP A 198 11.89 7.17 -0.33
C ASP A 198 10.84 8.24 -0.64
N SER A 199 11.04 9.01 -1.70
CA SER A 199 10.12 10.08 -2.11
C SER A 199 8.73 9.57 -2.48
N LEU A 200 8.60 8.30 -2.87
CA LEU A 200 7.33 7.67 -3.22
C LEU A 200 6.53 7.26 -1.98
N THR A 201 7.17 6.56 -1.03
CA THR A 201 6.49 6.05 0.17
C THR A 201 6.51 7.02 1.36
N ARG A 202 7.45 7.98 1.39
CA ARG A 202 7.67 8.97 2.45
C ARG A 202 7.89 8.39 3.85
N ILE A 203 8.24 7.11 3.95
CA ILE A 203 8.43 6.43 5.23
C ILE A 203 9.73 6.93 5.87
N ALA A 204 9.62 7.55 7.04
CA ALA A 204 10.75 8.03 7.83
C ALA A 204 10.99 7.17 9.07
N GLU A 205 9.94 6.63 9.66
CA GLU A 205 10.01 5.77 10.85
C GLU A 205 8.95 4.66 10.78
N THR A 206 9.33 3.44 11.16
CA THR A 206 8.43 2.32 11.37
C THR A 206 8.34 2.00 12.86
N VAL A 207 7.12 1.91 13.40
CA VAL A 207 6.82 1.80 14.83
C VAL A 207 5.99 0.54 15.11
N GLY A 208 6.41 -0.27 16.09
CA GLY A 208 5.65 -1.46 16.50
C GLY A 208 6.44 -2.36 17.45
N TYR A 209 6.10 -3.64 17.48
CA TYR A 209 6.74 -4.63 18.36
C TYR A 209 7.27 -5.82 17.57
N HIS A 210 8.31 -6.47 18.08
CA HIS A 210 8.75 -7.79 17.63
C HIS A 210 8.26 -8.89 18.57
N ASN A 211 8.00 -10.07 17.99
CA ASN A 211 7.79 -11.29 18.75
C ASN A 211 9.13 -11.88 19.24
N ASN A 212 9.08 -13.02 19.94
CA ASN A 212 10.26 -13.69 20.48
C ASN A 212 11.26 -14.20 19.42
N GLN A 213 10.86 -14.25 18.15
CA GLN A 213 11.72 -14.62 17.02
C GLN A 213 12.35 -13.38 16.35
N GLY A 214 12.09 -12.17 16.87
CA GLY A 214 12.57 -10.93 16.28
C GLY A 214 11.81 -10.50 15.02
N LEU A 215 10.61 -11.04 14.78
CA LEU A 215 9.75 -10.68 13.66
C LEU A 215 8.69 -9.68 14.11
N TRP A 216 8.33 -8.73 13.24
CA TRP A 216 7.19 -7.83 13.43
C TRP A 216 5.91 -8.62 13.76
N THR A 217 5.13 -8.11 14.71
CA THR A 217 3.88 -8.72 15.18
C THR A 217 2.82 -7.66 15.41
N ASN A 218 1.54 -8.05 15.32
CA ASN A 218 0.38 -7.16 15.46
C ASN A 218 0.41 -6.01 14.42
N TYR A 219 -0.18 -4.86 14.75
CA TYR A 219 -0.09 -3.68 13.92
C TYR A 219 1.28 -3.01 14.03
N VAL A 220 1.86 -2.74 12.87
CA VAL A 220 3.07 -1.93 12.68
C VAL A 220 2.70 -0.71 11.85
N TYR A 221 3.23 0.44 12.22
CA TYR A 221 2.85 1.74 11.68
C TYR A 221 4.03 2.41 10.98
N ASP A 222 3.82 2.89 9.77
CA ASP A 222 4.80 3.65 8.99
C ASP A 222 4.44 5.13 9.05
N LEU A 223 5.38 5.95 9.52
CA LEU A 223 5.22 7.38 9.77
C LEU A 223 6.17 8.19 8.89
N ALA A 224 5.69 9.33 8.39
CA ALA A 224 6.51 10.35 7.75
C ALA A 224 7.30 11.18 8.78
N SER A 225 8.23 12.02 8.31
CA SER A 225 9.11 12.83 9.18
C SER A 225 8.38 13.81 10.09
N ASP A 226 7.15 14.20 9.74
CA ASP A 226 6.26 15.06 10.53
C ASP A 226 5.32 14.28 11.46
N GLY A 227 5.45 12.95 11.52
CA GLY A 227 4.58 12.06 12.30
C GLY A 227 3.30 11.63 11.58
N THR A 228 3.08 12.06 10.33
CA THR A 228 1.90 11.66 9.55
C THR A 228 1.92 10.15 9.30
N LEU A 229 0.79 9.48 9.56
CA LEU A 229 0.61 8.06 9.24
C LEU A 229 0.55 7.86 7.70
N VAL A 230 1.54 7.18 7.14
CA VAL A 230 1.64 6.86 5.70
C VAL A 230 1.40 5.38 5.40
N GLY A 231 1.44 4.52 6.42
CA GLY A 231 1.05 3.13 6.30
C GLY A 231 0.75 2.46 7.63
N LYS A 232 -0.03 1.39 7.60
CA LYS A 232 -0.14 0.43 8.71
C LYS A 232 -0.17 -0.98 8.15
N THR A 233 0.43 -1.95 8.84
CA THR A 233 0.43 -3.34 8.40
C THR A 233 0.06 -4.21 9.59
N LEU A 234 -0.97 -5.05 9.43
CA LEU A 234 -1.29 -6.10 10.38
C LEU A 234 -0.45 -7.34 10.06
N TYR A 235 0.39 -7.77 10.99
CA TYR A 235 1.18 -9.00 10.88
C TYR A 235 0.46 -10.16 11.57
N VAL A 236 0.13 -11.19 10.80
CA VAL A 236 -0.44 -12.46 11.25
C VAL A 236 0.44 -13.57 10.68
N ALA A 237 1.57 -13.84 11.35
CA ALA A 237 2.64 -14.66 10.78
C ALA A 237 2.12 -16.00 10.18
N PRO A 238 2.50 -16.35 8.93
CA PRO A 238 3.47 -15.68 8.06
C PRO A 238 2.89 -14.52 7.21
N GLU A 239 1.58 -14.30 7.28
CA GLU A 239 0.86 -13.35 6.44
C GLU A 239 0.93 -11.92 6.98
N ARG A 240 0.67 -10.97 6.08
CA ARG A 240 0.58 -9.55 6.43
C ARG A 240 -0.43 -8.84 5.56
N TYR A 241 -1.10 -7.86 6.16
CA TYR A 241 -2.21 -7.14 5.56
C TYR A 241 -1.93 -5.63 5.62
N PRO A 242 -1.26 -5.08 4.59
CA PRO A 242 -0.90 -3.67 4.56
C PRO A 242 -2.11 -2.77 4.25
N THR A 243 -2.05 -1.55 4.74
CA THR A 243 -2.86 -0.40 4.32
C THR A 243 -1.92 0.76 4.08
N ARG A 244 -2.01 1.37 2.89
CA ARG A 244 -1.17 2.50 2.45
C ARG A 244 -2.04 3.71 2.20
N TYR A 245 -1.48 4.89 2.42
CA TYR A 245 -2.21 6.15 2.25
C TYR A 245 -1.59 7.00 1.15
N HIS A 246 -2.44 7.68 0.38
CA HIS A 246 -2.05 8.80 -0.48
C HIS A 246 -1.56 9.97 0.37
N SER A 247 -0.87 10.92 -0.28
CA SER A 247 -0.35 12.13 0.39
C SER A 247 -1.42 13.01 1.03
N ASN A 248 -2.68 12.93 0.57
CA ASN A 248 -3.83 13.61 1.15
C ASN A 248 -4.46 12.86 2.35
N GLY A 249 -3.87 11.72 2.77
CA GLY A 249 -4.32 10.91 3.90
C GLY A 249 -5.45 9.92 3.59
N LEU A 250 -5.90 9.84 2.33
CA LEU A 250 -6.86 8.85 1.82
C LEU A 250 -6.19 7.48 1.70
N VAL A 251 -6.90 6.40 1.99
CA VAL A 251 -6.39 5.03 1.80
C VAL A 251 -6.17 4.75 0.31
N ALA A 252 -4.91 4.63 -0.09
CA ALA A 252 -4.53 4.29 -1.46
C ALA A 252 -4.78 2.82 -1.77
N GLU A 253 -4.50 1.96 -0.79
CA GLU A 253 -4.60 0.52 -0.91
C GLU A 253 -4.81 -0.10 0.47
N SER A 254 -5.62 -1.15 0.56
CA SER A 254 -5.81 -1.94 1.76
C SER A 254 -6.01 -3.40 1.41
N SER A 255 -5.27 -4.26 2.10
CA SER A 255 -5.33 -5.71 1.97
C SER A 255 -5.98 -6.33 3.21
N GLN A 256 -6.75 -7.38 3.03
CA GLN A 256 -7.37 -8.17 4.10
C GLN A 256 -7.49 -9.64 3.71
N GLU A 257 -7.67 -10.51 4.69
CA GLU A 257 -8.01 -11.92 4.45
C GLU A 257 -9.48 -12.01 4.04
N GLU A 258 -9.75 -12.78 2.99
CA GLU A 258 -11.09 -13.15 2.56
C GLU A 258 -11.08 -14.55 1.94
N ASN A 259 -11.78 -15.50 2.59
CA ASN A 259 -11.95 -16.88 2.12
C ASN A 259 -10.62 -17.60 1.80
N GLY A 260 -9.61 -17.42 2.65
CA GLY A 260 -8.27 -17.98 2.51
C GLY A 260 -7.42 -17.30 1.43
N ARG A 261 -7.82 -16.11 0.97
CA ARG A 261 -7.07 -15.29 -0.01
C ARG A 261 -6.83 -13.91 0.56
N THR A 262 -5.85 -13.20 0.00
CA THR A 262 -5.70 -11.78 0.32
C THR A 262 -6.49 -10.98 -0.70
N MET A 263 -7.58 -10.35 -0.26
CA MET A 263 -8.26 -9.33 -1.07
C MET A 263 -7.54 -8.00 -0.87
N THR A 264 -7.11 -7.40 -1.97
CA THR A 264 -6.56 -6.04 -1.98
C THR A 264 -7.47 -5.12 -2.76
N THR A 265 -7.93 -4.05 -2.13
CA THR A 265 -8.67 -2.97 -2.78
C THR A 265 -7.78 -1.74 -2.88
N SER A 266 -7.82 -1.05 -4.02
CA SER A 266 -7.09 0.21 -4.24
C SER A 266 -8.02 1.32 -4.71
N TRP A 267 -7.62 2.57 -4.43
CA TRP A 267 -8.36 3.78 -4.76
C TRP A 267 -7.47 4.83 -5.41
N TYR A 268 -8.05 5.63 -6.28
CA TYR A 268 -7.43 6.86 -6.78
C TYR A 268 -7.42 7.95 -5.69
N PRO A 269 -6.56 8.99 -5.80
CA PRO A 269 -6.48 10.07 -4.82
C PRO A 269 -7.77 10.88 -4.62
N ASN A 270 -8.73 10.80 -5.54
CA ASN A 270 -10.06 11.42 -5.44
C ASN A 270 -11.09 10.54 -4.69
N GLY A 271 -10.73 9.33 -4.29
CA GLY A 271 -11.62 8.37 -3.61
C GLY A 271 -12.38 7.42 -4.53
N GLN A 272 -12.21 7.53 -5.85
CA GLN A 272 -12.74 6.54 -6.79
C GLN A 272 -12.05 5.20 -6.54
N ILE A 273 -12.82 4.13 -6.35
CA ILE A 273 -12.26 2.78 -6.32
C ILE A 273 -11.58 2.49 -7.66
N ARG A 274 -10.38 1.93 -7.63
CA ARG A 274 -9.57 1.63 -8.81
C ARG A 274 -9.62 0.16 -9.16
N GLN A 275 -9.37 -0.71 -8.18
CA GLN A 275 -9.24 -2.13 -8.45
C GLN A 275 -9.54 -2.95 -7.20
N ILE A 276 -10.15 -4.12 -7.40
CA ILE A 276 -10.23 -5.20 -6.41
C ILE A 276 -9.50 -6.40 -7.01
N ARG A 277 -8.49 -6.89 -6.30
CA ARG A 277 -7.73 -8.08 -6.67
C ARG A 277 -7.75 -9.11 -5.55
N LEU A 278 -7.67 -10.38 -5.94
CA LEU A 278 -7.49 -11.51 -5.04
C LEU A 278 -6.11 -12.08 -5.30
N ASP A 279 -5.20 -11.80 -4.38
CA ASP A 279 -3.87 -12.40 -4.38
C ASP A 279 -4.02 -13.81 -3.83
N ALA A 280 -3.51 -14.78 -4.57
CA ALA A 280 -3.27 -16.08 -4.00
C ALA A 280 -1.97 -15.99 -3.22
N GLY A 281 -2.05 -16.01 -1.88
CA GLY A 281 -0.90 -15.82 -1.00
C GLY A 281 0.31 -16.71 -1.33
N SER A 282 1.47 -16.41 -0.73
CA SER A 282 2.69 -17.18 -0.95
C SER A 282 2.71 -18.46 -0.11
N PHE A 283 2.88 -19.61 -0.76
CA PHE A 283 3.31 -20.84 -0.12
C PHE A 283 4.35 -21.54 -1.01
N ASN A 284 5.57 -21.74 -0.51
CA ASN A 284 6.61 -22.58 -1.11
C ASN A 284 6.94 -22.31 -2.59
N ASN A 285 7.21 -21.06 -2.98
CA ASN A 285 7.70 -20.70 -4.32
C ASN A 285 6.79 -21.08 -5.52
N GLN A 286 5.54 -21.48 -5.28
CA GLN A 286 4.56 -21.66 -6.36
C GLN A 286 3.75 -20.37 -6.52
N TYR A 287 4.02 -19.63 -7.61
CA TYR A 287 3.20 -18.50 -8.02
C TYR A 287 1.78 -19.01 -8.32
N LYS A 288 0.82 -18.71 -7.44
CA LYS A 288 -0.58 -18.70 -7.85
C LYS A 288 -0.90 -17.32 -8.41
N LEU A 289 -1.52 -17.29 -9.58
CA LEU A 289 -1.80 -16.07 -10.34
C LEU A 289 -2.70 -15.12 -9.54
N GLU A 290 -2.30 -13.85 -9.45
CA GLU A 290 -3.16 -12.74 -9.02
C GLU A 290 -4.41 -12.71 -9.90
N ARG A 291 -5.58 -12.53 -9.28
CA ARG A 291 -6.84 -12.41 -10.00
C ARG A 291 -7.43 -11.02 -9.84
N VAL A 292 -7.55 -10.29 -10.93
CA VAL A 292 -8.29 -9.03 -10.94
C VAL A 292 -9.77 -9.35 -10.94
N GLN A 293 -10.51 -8.96 -9.89
CA GLN A 293 -11.97 -9.13 -9.87
C GLN A 293 -12.65 -7.95 -10.51
N ASN A 294 -12.22 -6.74 -10.17
CA ASN A 294 -12.83 -5.54 -10.70
C ASN A 294 -11.80 -4.45 -10.96
N TYR A 295 -12.06 -3.63 -11.98
CA TYR A 295 -11.23 -2.48 -12.33
C TYR A 295 -12.11 -1.33 -12.81
N TRP A 296 -11.83 -0.13 -12.31
CA TRP A 296 -12.44 1.12 -12.75
C TRP A 296 -11.37 2.13 -13.14
N THR A 297 -11.71 2.99 -14.08
CA THR A 297 -10.97 4.21 -14.39
C THR A 297 -11.20 5.30 -13.32
N ALA A 298 -10.38 6.36 -13.33
CA ALA A 298 -10.49 7.46 -12.38
C ALA A 298 -11.79 8.28 -12.51
N ASP A 299 -12.42 8.28 -13.69
CA ASP A 299 -13.74 8.86 -13.96
C ASP A 299 -14.90 7.91 -13.63
N GLY A 300 -14.60 6.67 -13.24
CA GLY A 300 -15.57 5.70 -12.71
C GLY A 300 -16.16 4.76 -13.74
N GLN A 301 -15.58 4.64 -14.94
CA GLN A 301 -15.96 3.62 -15.91
C GLN A 301 -15.50 2.25 -15.41
N HIS A 302 -16.42 1.30 -15.31
CA HIS A 302 -16.17 -0.06 -14.83
C HIS A 302 -15.75 -0.93 -16.02
N LEU A 303 -14.45 -1.22 -16.13
CA LEU A 303 -13.86 -1.88 -17.30
C LEU A 303 -13.71 -3.39 -17.15
N VAL A 304 -13.51 -3.86 -15.92
CA VAL A 304 -13.44 -5.29 -15.59
C VAL A 304 -14.48 -5.57 -14.51
N ILE A 305 -15.41 -6.47 -14.79
CA ILE A 305 -16.52 -6.85 -13.92
C ILE A 305 -16.40 -8.35 -13.66
N ASP A 306 -16.31 -8.73 -12.39
CA ASP A 306 -16.20 -10.12 -11.92
C ASP A 306 -15.14 -10.95 -12.68
N GLY A 307 -14.02 -10.32 -12.98
CA GLY A 307 -12.86 -10.93 -13.64
C GLY A 307 -12.87 -10.90 -15.15
N SER A 308 -13.89 -10.32 -15.77
CA SER A 308 -14.00 -10.23 -17.23
C SER A 308 -14.05 -8.79 -17.72
N GLY A 309 -13.26 -8.48 -18.74
CA GLY A 309 -13.32 -7.20 -19.44
C GLY A 309 -11.98 -6.67 -19.90
N LYS A 310 -12.03 -5.57 -20.65
CA LYS A 310 -10.86 -4.94 -21.28
C LYS A 310 -10.37 -3.77 -20.46
N MET A 311 -9.14 -3.86 -19.98
CA MET A 311 -8.49 -2.81 -19.21
C MET A 311 -7.69 -1.90 -20.14
N THR A 312 -7.72 -0.60 -19.85
CA THR A 312 -6.70 0.35 -20.30
C THR A 312 -6.20 1.09 -19.07
N TYR A 313 -4.91 0.98 -18.78
CA TYR A 313 -4.25 1.66 -17.69
C TYR A 313 -3.27 2.68 -18.24
N GLU A 314 -3.36 3.91 -17.74
CA GLU A 314 -2.46 5.00 -18.08
C GLU A 314 -1.78 5.53 -16.83
N SER A 315 -0.49 5.85 -16.93
CA SER A 315 0.26 6.49 -15.85
C SER A 315 1.40 7.35 -16.40
N MET A 316 1.73 8.43 -15.72
CA MET A 316 2.97 9.15 -15.98
C MET A 316 4.14 8.33 -15.41
N ARG A 317 5.13 8.07 -16.25
CA ARG A 317 6.36 7.36 -15.88
C ARG A 317 7.57 8.09 -16.44
N THR A 318 8.71 7.92 -15.79
CA THR A 318 9.99 8.32 -16.38
C THR A 318 10.23 7.54 -17.67
N SER A 319 10.63 8.24 -18.74
CA SER A 319 10.96 7.62 -20.04
C SER A 319 11.99 6.50 -19.86
N TYR A 320 11.83 5.44 -20.64
CA TYR A 320 12.70 4.27 -20.53
C TYR A 320 14.14 4.57 -20.98
N THR A 321 14.31 5.53 -21.89
CA THR A 321 15.62 5.90 -22.46
C THR A 321 16.14 7.26 -21.98
N ASP A 322 15.28 8.11 -21.40
CA ASP A 322 15.65 9.44 -20.90
C ASP A 322 15.10 9.68 -19.48
N PRO A 323 15.93 9.47 -18.44
CA PRO A 323 15.53 9.66 -17.05
C PRO A 323 15.05 11.06 -16.69
N SER A 324 15.34 12.07 -17.52
CA SER A 324 14.91 13.47 -17.28
C SER A 324 13.48 13.75 -17.72
N ARG A 325 12.86 12.85 -18.50
CA ARG A 325 11.55 13.07 -19.12
C ARG A 325 10.46 12.23 -18.46
N GLN A 326 9.32 12.85 -18.18
CA GLN A 326 8.09 12.15 -17.80
C GLN A 326 7.21 11.97 -19.04
N VAL A 327 6.72 10.76 -19.27
CA VAL A 327 5.89 10.40 -20.43
C VAL A 327 4.74 9.50 -20.00
N VAL A 328 3.66 9.51 -20.78
CA VAL A 328 2.53 8.62 -20.55
C VAL A 328 2.94 7.20 -20.93
N TYR A 329 2.78 6.27 -20.00
CA TYR A 329 2.80 4.84 -20.24
C TYR A 329 1.36 4.35 -20.31
N THR A 330 1.03 3.62 -21.37
CA THR A 330 -0.28 2.98 -21.54
C THR A 330 -0.14 1.48 -21.61
N GLU A 331 -0.97 0.76 -20.86
CA GLU A 331 -1.10 -0.69 -20.89
C GLU A 331 -2.54 -1.06 -21.22
N ARG A 332 -2.72 -2.08 -22.06
CA ARG A 332 -4.02 -2.57 -22.49
C ARG A 332 -4.02 -4.07 -22.51
N GLY A 333 -5.16 -4.66 -22.19
CA GLY A 333 -5.34 -6.10 -22.28
C GLY A 333 -6.73 -6.52 -21.83
N GLU A 334 -6.98 -7.81 -21.96
CA GLU A 334 -8.24 -8.44 -21.59
C GLU A 334 -8.04 -9.37 -20.40
N TYR A 335 -8.98 -9.35 -19.48
CA TYR A 335 -9.09 -10.34 -18.43
C TYR A 335 -10.23 -11.30 -18.72
N LEU A 336 -9.99 -12.58 -18.42
CA LEU A 336 -11.00 -13.64 -18.35
C LEU A 336 -10.81 -14.39 -17.03
N ASP A 337 -11.87 -14.50 -16.22
CA ASP A 337 -11.84 -15.08 -14.86
C ASP A 337 -10.77 -14.46 -13.93
N GLY A 338 -10.46 -13.19 -14.19
CA GLY A 338 -9.46 -12.36 -13.50
C GLY A 338 -8.03 -12.61 -13.93
N LEU A 339 -7.80 -13.43 -14.96
CA LEU A 339 -6.48 -13.76 -15.49
C LEU A 339 -6.25 -13.08 -16.83
N GLN A 340 -5.01 -12.69 -17.11
CA GLN A 340 -4.64 -12.10 -18.41
C GLN A 340 -5.00 -13.06 -19.54
N GLN A 341 -5.67 -12.56 -20.56
CA GLN A 341 -6.13 -13.31 -21.72
C GLN A 341 -5.79 -12.54 -23.00
N ASP A 342 -5.48 -13.29 -24.06
CA ASP A 342 -5.19 -12.79 -25.40
C ASP A 342 -4.06 -11.75 -25.42
N LEU A 343 -4.13 -10.76 -26.32
CA LEU A 343 -3.06 -9.80 -26.53
C LEU A 343 -3.06 -8.71 -25.45
N TRP A 344 -1.94 -8.61 -24.77
CA TRP A 344 -1.56 -7.55 -23.86
C TRP A 344 -0.51 -6.66 -24.50
N THR A 345 -0.67 -5.36 -24.39
CA THR A 345 0.28 -4.38 -24.94
C THR A 345 0.61 -3.34 -23.90
N GLY A 346 1.87 -2.96 -23.79
CA GLY A 346 2.30 -1.79 -23.03
C GLY A 346 3.22 -0.93 -23.88
N ALA A 347 3.05 0.39 -23.84
CA ALA A 347 3.90 1.30 -24.61
C ALA A 347 4.07 2.64 -23.90
N TYR A 348 5.29 3.17 -23.97
CA TYR A 348 5.60 4.55 -23.63
C TYR A 348 5.27 5.45 -24.81
N ALA A 349 4.60 6.57 -24.57
CA ALA A 349 4.13 7.49 -25.62
C ALA A 349 5.27 8.13 -26.45
N ASP A 350 6.51 8.12 -25.94
CA ASP A 350 7.70 8.57 -26.65
C ASP A 350 8.40 7.46 -27.47
N GLY A 351 7.85 6.24 -27.47
CA GLY A 351 8.44 5.08 -28.15
C GLY A 351 9.71 4.55 -27.49
N SER A 352 10.05 5.00 -26.28
CA SER A 352 11.26 4.56 -25.57
C SER A 352 11.24 3.07 -25.22
N PHE A 353 10.04 2.51 -25.00
CA PHE A 353 9.82 1.10 -24.78
C PHE A 353 8.38 0.69 -25.09
N GLY A 354 8.19 -0.54 -25.54
CA GLY A 354 6.89 -1.18 -25.55
C GLY A 354 6.97 -2.69 -25.74
N TYR A 355 5.84 -3.36 -25.57
CA TYR A 355 5.73 -4.80 -25.70
C TYR A 355 4.36 -5.24 -26.21
N GLU A 356 4.34 -6.46 -26.74
CA GLU A 356 3.17 -7.25 -27.12
C GLU A 356 3.33 -8.64 -26.51
N GLU A 357 2.36 -9.08 -25.72
CA GLU A 357 2.39 -10.35 -25.00
C GLU A 357 1.07 -11.09 -25.21
N LEU A 358 1.13 -12.34 -25.67
CA LEU A 358 -0.03 -13.19 -25.85
C LEU A 358 -0.19 -14.08 -24.62
N TYR A 359 -1.34 -14.02 -23.97
CA TYR A 359 -1.68 -14.81 -22.80
C TYR A 359 -2.81 -15.80 -23.06
N ASP A 360 -2.74 -16.94 -22.39
CA ASP A 360 -3.87 -17.87 -22.24
C ASP A 360 -4.05 -18.16 -20.75
N ARG A 361 -5.16 -17.67 -20.17
CA ARG A 361 -5.51 -17.85 -18.75
C ARG A 361 -4.35 -17.54 -17.79
N GLY A 362 -3.73 -16.39 -17.98
CA GLY A 362 -2.63 -15.86 -17.17
C GLY A 362 -1.27 -16.49 -17.46
N LYS A 363 -1.18 -17.44 -18.40
CA LYS A 363 0.10 -17.99 -18.86
C LYS A 363 0.55 -17.29 -20.13
N LEU A 364 1.72 -16.67 -20.06
CA LEU A 364 2.38 -16.10 -21.23
C LEU A 364 2.69 -17.21 -22.25
N GLN A 365 2.22 -17.05 -23.47
CA GLN A 365 2.51 -17.94 -24.60
C GLN A 365 3.71 -17.43 -25.39
N SER A 366 3.73 -16.12 -25.66
CA SER A 366 4.82 -15.45 -26.37
C SER A 366 4.79 -13.96 -26.07
N GLY A 367 5.95 -13.34 -25.99
CA GLY A 367 6.13 -11.91 -25.86
C GLY A 367 7.13 -11.37 -26.86
N LYS A 368 6.98 -10.09 -27.20
CA LYS A 368 7.88 -9.32 -28.04
C LYS A 368 8.00 -7.93 -27.44
N ALA A 369 9.22 -7.52 -27.10
CA ALA A 369 9.52 -6.17 -26.61
C ALA A 369 10.34 -5.39 -27.64
N HIS A 370 10.18 -4.08 -27.65
CA HIS A 370 10.96 -3.13 -28.43
C HIS A 370 11.46 -2.01 -27.52
N THR A 371 12.73 -1.63 -27.66
CA THR A 371 13.39 -0.64 -26.81
C THR A 371 14.07 0.40 -27.69
N GLY A 372 13.49 1.60 -27.76
CA GLY A 372 13.96 2.67 -28.64
C GLY A 372 14.16 2.18 -30.08
N SER A 373 15.38 2.32 -30.62
CA SER A 373 15.73 1.90 -31.97
C SER A 373 16.36 0.50 -32.07
N LYS A 374 16.33 -0.30 -30.99
CA LYS A 374 16.89 -1.67 -31.01
C LYS A 374 15.96 -2.64 -31.74
N GLU A 375 16.53 -3.71 -32.27
CA GLU A 375 15.76 -4.83 -32.81
C GLU A 375 14.84 -5.43 -31.73
N PRO A 376 13.59 -5.80 -32.08
CA PRO A 376 12.69 -6.40 -31.11
C PRO A 376 13.18 -7.74 -30.57
N VAL A 377 13.00 -7.97 -29.28
CA VAL A 377 13.39 -9.22 -28.60
C VAL A 377 12.14 -10.04 -28.30
N THR A 378 12.14 -11.30 -28.71
CA THR A 378 11.07 -12.26 -28.41
C THR A 378 11.40 -13.12 -27.20
N TYR A 379 10.40 -13.45 -26.38
CA TYR A 379 10.56 -14.26 -25.18
C TYR A 379 9.30 -15.09 -24.89
N THR A 380 9.44 -16.17 -24.13
CA THR A 380 8.33 -17.01 -23.64
C THR A 380 8.15 -16.91 -22.13
N VAL A 381 9.07 -16.20 -21.45
CA VAL A 381 9.03 -15.90 -20.03
C VAL A 381 9.33 -14.41 -19.87
N ASN A 382 8.37 -13.65 -19.34
CA ASN A 382 8.49 -12.20 -19.20
C ASN A 382 9.42 -11.78 -18.06
N GLU A 383 9.62 -12.61 -17.03
CA GLU A 383 10.49 -12.30 -15.91
C GLU A 383 11.32 -13.51 -15.47
N GLN A 384 12.63 -13.33 -15.34
CA GLN A 384 13.56 -14.34 -14.84
C GLN A 384 14.43 -13.69 -13.76
N LEU A 385 14.48 -14.31 -12.57
CA LEU A 385 15.36 -13.85 -11.51
C LEU A 385 16.83 -14.13 -11.85
N PRO A 386 17.78 -13.35 -11.29
CA PRO A 386 19.19 -13.67 -11.41
C PRO A 386 19.48 -15.07 -10.89
N GLU A 387 20.38 -15.78 -11.58
CA GLU A 387 20.69 -17.17 -11.26
C GLU A 387 22.20 -17.35 -11.12
N PHE A 388 22.64 -17.96 -10.02
CA PHE A 388 24.02 -18.39 -9.89
C PHE A 388 24.27 -19.66 -10.72
N PRO A 389 25.48 -19.88 -11.29
CA PRO A 389 25.77 -21.09 -12.06
C PRO A 389 25.54 -22.36 -11.23
N GLY A 390 24.70 -23.26 -11.75
CA GLY A 390 24.26 -24.47 -11.03
C GLY A 390 23.16 -24.22 -9.99
N GLY A 391 22.49 -23.07 -10.04
CA GLY A 391 21.38 -22.69 -9.17
C GLY A 391 21.78 -22.58 -7.70
N MET A 392 20.79 -22.74 -6.82
CA MET A 392 21.01 -22.75 -5.37
C MET A 392 22.04 -23.81 -4.89
N PRO A 393 22.07 -25.05 -5.44
CA PRO A 393 23.12 -26.01 -5.10
C PRO A 393 24.52 -25.53 -5.48
N GLY A 394 24.68 -24.93 -6.66
CA GLY A 394 25.95 -24.36 -7.11
C GLY A 394 26.42 -23.21 -6.22
N LEU A 395 25.49 -22.33 -5.83
CA LEU A 395 25.77 -21.25 -4.88
C LEU A 395 26.19 -21.80 -3.52
N GLY A 396 25.49 -22.81 -3.00
CA GLY A 396 25.81 -23.45 -1.72
C GLY A 396 27.22 -24.04 -1.70
N ARG A 397 27.62 -24.75 -2.77
CA ARG A 397 29.00 -25.26 -2.92
C ARG A 397 30.01 -24.13 -2.98
N PHE A 398 29.75 -23.11 -3.80
CA PHE A 398 30.63 -21.94 -3.89
C PHE A 398 30.82 -21.30 -2.52
N ILE A 399 29.76 -21.10 -1.74
CA ILE A 399 29.87 -20.55 -0.38
C ILE A 399 30.69 -21.48 0.49
N SER A 400 30.38 -22.78 0.55
CA SER A 400 31.12 -23.76 1.35
C SER A 400 32.62 -23.78 1.06
N ASP A 401 33.00 -23.71 -0.22
CA ASP A 401 34.40 -23.75 -0.66
C ASP A 401 35.16 -22.45 -0.38
N ASN A 402 34.44 -21.34 -0.19
CA ASN A 402 35.02 -20.00 -0.10
C ASN A 402 34.87 -19.37 1.28
N LEU A 403 33.91 -19.79 2.09
CA LEU A 403 33.61 -19.26 3.41
C LEU A 403 34.62 -19.77 4.44
N ARG A 404 35.21 -18.84 5.20
CA ARG A 404 36.20 -19.14 6.23
C ARG A 404 35.75 -18.56 7.55
N TYR A 405 35.71 -19.37 8.60
CA TYR A 405 35.36 -18.86 9.91
C TYR A 405 36.46 -17.90 10.44
N PRO A 406 36.15 -16.65 10.82
CA PRO A 406 37.15 -15.75 11.39
C PRO A 406 37.69 -16.28 12.73
N PRO A 407 39.02 -16.39 12.93
CA PRO A 407 39.59 -16.98 14.15
C PRO A 407 39.27 -16.23 15.45
N ASP A 408 39.07 -14.92 15.39
CA ASP A 408 38.63 -14.09 16.51
C ASP A 408 37.17 -14.39 16.89
N ALA A 409 36.28 -14.47 15.90
CA ALA A 409 34.89 -14.85 16.11
C ALA A 409 34.76 -16.29 16.65
N GLN A 410 35.59 -17.20 16.16
CA GLN A 410 35.66 -18.58 16.64
C GLN A 410 36.09 -18.65 18.11
N ARG A 411 37.17 -17.95 18.50
CA ARG A 411 37.62 -17.89 19.89
C ARG A 411 36.59 -17.23 20.82
N ALA A 412 35.82 -16.28 20.30
CA ALA A 412 34.77 -15.59 21.04
C ALA A 412 33.43 -16.37 21.07
N GLY A 413 33.35 -17.57 20.47
CA GLY A 413 32.12 -18.35 20.41
C GLY A 413 30.98 -17.67 19.64
N GLN A 414 31.29 -16.66 18.82
CA GLN A 414 30.30 -15.89 18.08
C GLN A 414 29.78 -16.71 16.92
N GLN A 415 28.48 -16.93 16.84
CA GLN A 415 27.78 -17.66 15.79
C GLN A 415 26.52 -16.90 15.38
N GLY A 416 26.01 -17.21 14.19
CA GLY A 416 24.73 -16.66 13.76
C GLY A 416 24.60 -16.54 12.26
N GLN A 417 23.56 -15.84 11.83
CA GLN A 417 23.27 -15.60 10.43
C GLN A 417 23.51 -14.13 10.09
N VAL A 418 24.38 -13.88 9.12
CA VAL A 418 24.55 -12.59 8.46
C VAL A 418 23.65 -12.53 7.23
N ILE A 419 22.97 -11.40 7.01
CA ILE A 419 22.21 -11.17 5.77
C ILE A 419 22.88 -10.04 5.01
N VAL A 420 23.39 -10.36 3.82
CA VAL A 420 24.03 -9.40 2.91
C VAL A 420 23.08 -9.08 1.76
N SER A 421 22.79 -7.80 1.58
CA SER A 421 22.11 -7.25 0.41
C SER A 421 23.12 -6.82 -0.65
N PHE A 422 22.82 -7.07 -1.92
CA PHE A 422 23.59 -6.59 -3.06
C PHE A 422 22.70 -6.54 -4.31
N THR A 423 23.13 -5.83 -5.34
CA THR A 423 22.47 -5.78 -6.66
C THR A 423 23.22 -6.65 -7.64
N VAL A 424 22.52 -7.54 -8.36
CA VAL A 424 23.05 -8.19 -9.56
C VAL A 424 22.86 -7.21 -10.72
N CYS A 425 23.98 -6.74 -11.27
CA CYS A 425 24.04 -5.83 -12.40
C CYS A 425 23.72 -6.59 -13.73
N THR A 426 23.45 -5.87 -14.82
CA THR A 426 22.96 -6.44 -16.11
C THR A 426 23.97 -7.34 -16.83
N ASP A 427 25.23 -7.31 -16.40
CA ASP A 427 26.35 -8.12 -16.90
C ASP A 427 26.71 -9.28 -15.94
N GLY A 428 25.94 -9.48 -14.87
CA GLY A 428 26.22 -10.50 -13.87
C GLY A 428 27.24 -10.10 -12.79
N THR A 429 27.78 -8.88 -12.85
CA THR A 429 28.59 -8.32 -11.75
C THR A 429 27.72 -7.95 -10.56
N LEU A 430 28.32 -7.80 -9.39
CA LEU A 430 27.64 -7.41 -8.17
C LEU A 430 28.03 -6.00 -7.73
N CYS A 431 27.03 -5.24 -7.29
CA CYS A 431 27.10 -3.82 -6.96
C CYS A 431 26.25 -3.53 -5.69
N ASP A 432 26.36 -2.35 -5.08
CA ASP A 432 25.50 -1.89 -3.97
C ASP A 432 25.41 -2.81 -2.72
N TYR A 433 26.55 -3.21 -2.17
CA TYR A 433 26.63 -4.14 -1.03
C TYR A 433 26.24 -3.48 0.30
N GLU A 434 25.43 -4.17 1.11
CA GLU A 434 24.98 -3.70 2.42
C GLU A 434 24.75 -4.88 3.38
N VAL A 435 25.20 -4.77 4.63
CA VAL A 435 24.87 -5.75 5.68
C VAL A 435 23.54 -5.34 6.34
N LEU A 436 22.51 -6.17 6.18
CA LEU A 436 21.18 -5.95 6.73
C LEU A 436 21.06 -6.53 8.14
N LYS A 437 21.68 -7.69 8.38
CA LYS A 437 21.75 -8.35 9.69
C LYS A 437 23.20 -8.67 10.00
N SER A 438 23.70 -8.09 11.09
CA SER A 438 25.07 -8.22 11.58
C SER A 438 25.15 -9.28 12.68
N VAL A 439 26.28 -9.98 12.76
CA VAL A 439 26.64 -10.82 13.92
C VAL A 439 27.83 -10.22 14.65
N SER A 440 28.94 -9.99 13.93
CA SER A 440 30.12 -9.31 14.44
C SER A 440 30.94 -8.76 13.29
N GLY A 441 31.81 -7.78 13.56
CA GLY A 441 32.57 -7.10 12.51
C GLY A 441 33.39 -8.05 11.62
N SER A 442 34.01 -9.08 12.20
CA SER A 442 34.82 -10.05 11.44
C SER A 442 33.98 -11.04 10.65
N ILE A 443 32.85 -11.52 11.22
CA ILE A 443 31.90 -12.38 10.50
C ILE A 443 31.26 -11.63 9.32
N ASP A 444 30.85 -10.38 9.55
CA ASP A 444 30.24 -9.53 8.53
C ASP A 444 31.21 -9.23 7.37
N GLN A 445 32.47 -8.93 7.70
CA GLN A 445 33.52 -8.71 6.69
C GLN A 445 33.78 -9.95 5.85
N GLU A 446 33.80 -11.13 6.46
CA GLU A 446 33.97 -12.38 5.74
C GLU A 446 32.77 -12.68 4.84
N ALA A 447 31.55 -12.49 5.35
CA ALA A 447 30.33 -12.64 4.56
C ALA A 447 30.38 -11.73 3.32
N LEU A 448 30.72 -10.45 3.51
CA LEU A 448 30.90 -9.50 2.40
C LEU A 448 31.99 -9.93 1.42
N ARG A 449 33.12 -10.47 1.90
CA ARG A 449 34.21 -10.95 1.04
C ARG A 449 33.75 -12.09 0.12
N VAL A 450 33.05 -13.07 0.67
CA VAL A 450 32.52 -14.21 -0.10
C VAL A 450 31.50 -13.75 -1.13
N VAL A 451 30.58 -12.86 -0.74
CA VAL A 451 29.60 -12.28 -1.68
C VAL A 451 30.31 -11.57 -2.83
N LYS A 452 31.26 -10.68 -2.53
CA LYS A 452 32.05 -9.97 -3.54
C LYS A 452 32.81 -10.91 -4.48
N ARG A 453 33.31 -12.04 -3.97
CA ARG A 453 34.01 -13.06 -4.77
C ARG A 453 33.09 -13.79 -5.75
N SER A 454 31.77 -13.74 -5.53
CA SER A 454 30.78 -14.29 -6.46
C SER A 454 30.46 -13.35 -7.64
N SER A 455 30.98 -12.11 -7.62
CA SER A 455 30.77 -11.12 -8.68
C SER A 455 31.25 -11.61 -10.05
N GLY A 456 30.42 -11.35 -11.07
CA GLY A 456 30.67 -11.74 -12.46
C GLY A 456 30.30 -13.19 -12.78
N LYS A 457 29.85 -13.97 -11.78
CA LYS A 457 29.40 -15.35 -11.98
C LYS A 457 27.90 -15.45 -12.24
N TRP A 458 27.12 -14.47 -11.82
CA TRP A 458 25.66 -14.53 -11.88
C TRP A 458 25.17 -14.33 -13.31
N LYS A 459 24.12 -15.06 -13.69
CA LYS A 459 23.28 -14.63 -14.80
C LYS A 459 22.43 -13.45 -14.32
N PRO A 460 22.30 -12.37 -15.11
CA PRO A 460 21.46 -11.24 -14.73
C PRO A 460 19.99 -11.66 -14.67
N GLY A 461 19.18 -10.86 -13.96
CA GLY A 461 17.73 -10.98 -14.11
C GLY A 461 17.32 -10.51 -15.50
N ILE A 462 16.30 -11.12 -16.08
CA ILE A 462 15.74 -10.74 -17.38
C ILE A 462 14.32 -10.27 -17.19
N GLN A 463 13.96 -9.13 -17.80
CA GLN A 463 12.59 -8.67 -17.91
C GLN A 463 12.29 -8.37 -19.38
N ARG A 464 11.28 -9.05 -19.93
CA ARG A 464 10.85 -8.94 -21.33
C ARG A 464 11.99 -9.05 -22.33
N GLY A 465 12.88 -10.02 -22.08
CA GLY A 465 14.05 -10.31 -22.93
C GLY A 465 15.27 -9.41 -22.67
N GLU A 466 15.15 -8.33 -21.89
CA GLU A 466 16.27 -7.42 -21.58
C GLU A 466 16.85 -7.71 -20.19
N PRO A 467 18.19 -7.66 -20.03
CA PRO A 467 18.82 -7.80 -18.73
C PRO A 467 18.53 -6.58 -17.85
N VAL A 468 18.12 -6.84 -16.61
CA VAL A 468 17.78 -5.80 -15.61
C VAL A 468 18.57 -5.96 -14.33
N ARG A 469 18.78 -4.84 -13.63
CA ARG A 469 19.40 -4.85 -12.29
C ARG A 469 18.40 -5.38 -11.27
N VAL A 470 18.82 -6.35 -10.46
CA VAL A 470 17.95 -6.96 -9.43
C VAL A 470 18.63 -6.95 -8.08
N LYS A 471 17.93 -6.44 -7.06
CA LYS A 471 18.40 -6.48 -5.67
C LYS A 471 18.17 -7.86 -5.07
N TYR A 472 19.18 -8.43 -4.43
CA TYR A 472 19.20 -9.77 -3.85
C TYR A 472 19.62 -9.72 -2.38
N HIS A 473 19.08 -10.62 -1.57
CA HIS A 473 19.40 -10.76 -0.14
C HIS A 473 19.89 -12.17 0.13
N MET A 474 21.16 -12.31 0.49
CA MET A 474 21.80 -13.61 0.72
C MET A 474 22.04 -13.82 2.22
N PRO A 475 21.39 -14.82 2.85
CA PRO A 475 21.73 -15.25 4.19
C PRO A 475 22.98 -16.14 4.16
N LEU A 476 23.95 -15.85 5.03
CA LEU A 476 25.13 -16.68 5.27
C LEU A 476 25.14 -17.11 6.75
N ASN A 477 25.14 -18.41 6.99
CA ASN A 477 25.14 -18.98 8.32
C ASN A 477 26.58 -19.30 8.76
N PHE A 478 26.93 -18.84 9.95
CA PHE A 478 28.19 -19.15 10.63
C PHE A 478 27.88 -19.98 11.87
N THR A 479 28.24 -21.25 11.81
CA THR A 479 28.06 -22.22 12.90
C THR A 479 29.41 -22.83 13.23
N LEU A 480 29.75 -22.92 14.52
CA LEU A 480 30.90 -23.73 14.95
C LEU A 480 30.44 -25.18 14.97
N THR A 481 31.17 -26.02 14.25
CA THR A 481 31.05 -27.47 14.38
C THR A 481 31.71 -27.85 15.70
N ASN A 482 30.96 -28.53 16.58
CA ASN A 482 31.53 -29.14 17.79
C ASN A 482 32.52 -30.25 17.44
#